data_AF-A0A7Y8ATM1-F1
#
_entry.id   AF-A0A7Y8ATM1-F1
#
_cell.length_a   1.000
_cell.length_b   1.000
_cell.length_c   1.000
_cell.angle_alpha   90.00
_cell.angle_beta   90.00
_cell.angle_gamma   90.00
#
_symmetry.space_group_name_H-M   'P 1'
#
loop_
_entity.id
_entity.type
_entity.pdbx_description
1 polymer ?
#
loop_
_entity_poly.entity_id
_entity_poly.type
_entity_poly.pdbx_seq_one_letter_code
_entity_poly.pdbx_strand_id
1 'polypeptide(L)' 'MNRRNGSKGQRLIELFNALQRRETTFGQIYAMSASCGIDARRVLADHFQRGASHE' A
#
# COMPACT_ATOMS: atom_id res chain seq x y z
N MET A 1 -7.84 13.71 -14.04
CA MET A 1 -6.99 13.35 -12.88
C MET A 1 -7.11 14.43 -11.81
N ASN A 2 -7.92 14.19 -10.79
CA ASN A 2 -8.31 15.18 -9.78
C ASN A 2 -7.17 15.33 -8.74
N ARG A 3 -6.30 16.34 -8.88
CA ARG A 3 -5.14 16.60 -7.99
C ARG A 3 -5.53 17.14 -6.60
N ARG A 4 -6.63 16.67 -6.00
CA ARG A 4 -7.12 17.17 -4.70
C ARG A 4 -6.31 16.71 -3.49
N ASN A 5 -5.52 15.63 -3.63
CA ASN A 5 -4.92 14.94 -2.47
C ASN A 5 -3.46 15.31 -2.16
N GLY A 6 -2.86 16.25 -2.89
CA GLY A 6 -1.42 16.55 -2.79
C GLY A 6 -0.53 15.33 -3.12
N SER A 7 0.80 15.51 -3.09
CA SER A 7 1.75 14.46 -3.47
C SER A 7 1.70 13.25 -2.52
N LYS A 8 1.56 13.47 -1.21
CA LYS A 8 1.47 12.40 -0.22
C LYS A 8 0.18 11.59 -0.35
N GLY A 9 -0.97 12.25 -0.52
CA GLY A 9 -2.24 11.56 -0.67
C GLY A 9 -2.32 10.76 -1.97
N GLN A 10 -1.69 11.25 -3.04
CA GLN A 10 -1.58 10.49 -4.29
C GLN A 10 -0.76 9.20 -4.10
N ARG A 11 0.40 9.27 -3.44
CA ARG A 11 1.23 8.08 -3.16
C ARG A 11 0.53 7.05 -2.27
N LEU A 12 -0.29 7.50 -1.32
CA LEU A 12 -1.08 6.59 -0.48
C LEU A 12 -2.14 5.83 -1.30
N ILE A 13 -2.77 6.51 -2.25
CA ILE A 13 -3.73 5.87 -3.17
C ILE A 13 -3.00 4.86 -4.07
N GLU A 14 -1.82 5.21 -4.58
CA GLU A 14 -1.00 4.28 -5.37
C GLU A 14 -0.60 3.05 -4.57
N LEU A 15 -0.16 3.22 -3.32
CA LEU A 15 0.15 2.13 -2.41
C LEU A 15 -1.08 1.24 -2.16
N PHE A 16 -2.24 1.84 -1.88
CA PHE A 16 -3.48 1.10 -1.67
C PHE A 16 -3.86 0.26 -2.90
N ASN A 17 -3.82 0.84 -4.10
CA ASN A 17 -4.11 0.11 -5.33
C ASN A 17 -3.09 -1.01 -5.59
N ALA A 18 -1.82 -0.77 -5.28
CA ALA A 18 -0.77 -1.77 -5.45
C ALA A 18 -0.97 -2.99 -4.53
N LEU A 19 -1.43 -2.77 -3.29
CA LEU A 19 -1.78 -3.86 -2.36
C LEU A 19 -2.91 -4.76 -2.89
N GLN A 20 -3.82 -4.24 -3.72
CA GLN A 20 -4.91 -5.05 -4.29
C GLN A 20 -4.47 -5.92 -5.48
N ARG A 21 -3.30 -5.65 -6.06
CA ARG A 21 -2.81 -6.36 -7.25
C ARG A 21 -1.91 -7.52 -6.83
N ARG A 22 -2.29 -8.74 -7.24
CA ARG A 22 -1.54 -9.98 -6.94
C ARG A 22 -0.12 -10.00 -7.54
N GLU A 23 0.12 -9.24 -8.60
CA GLU A 23 1.43 -9.11 -9.25
C GLU A 23 2.39 -8.19 -8.48
N THR A 24 1.88 -7.37 -7.56
CA THR A 24 2.73 -6.44 -6.81
C THR A 24 3.61 -7.21 -5.85
N THR A 25 4.91 -7.03 -6.00
CA THR A 25 5.89 -7.71 -5.17
C THR A 25 6.02 -7.06 -3.78
N PHE A 26 6.47 -7.86 -2.82
CA PHE A 26 6.85 -7.38 -1.48
C PHE A 26 7.79 -6.17 -1.54
N GLY A 27 8.82 -6.22 -2.39
CA GLY A 27 9.81 -5.15 -2.53
C GLY A 27 9.19 -3.84 -3.03
N GLN A 28 8.22 -3.92 -3.95
CA GLN A 28 7.49 -2.75 -4.43
C GLN A 28 6.64 -2.12 -3.32
N ILE A 29 5.89 -2.92 -2.56
CA ILE A 29 5.12 -2.42 -1.40
C ILE A 29 6.03 -1.78 -0.37
N TYR A 30 7.22 -2.36 -0.12
CA TYR A 30 8.19 -1.82 0.82
C TYR A 30 8.69 -0.43 0.39
N ALA A 31 9.10 -0.29 -0.86
CA ALA A 31 9.56 0.99 -1.41
C ALA A 31 8.44 2.06 -1.43
N MET A 32 7.22 1.68 -1.82
CA MET A 32 6.07 2.58 -1.85
C MET A 32 5.66 3.05 -0.45
N SER A 33 5.70 2.15 0.55
CA SER A 33 5.42 2.48 1.95
C SER A 33 6.45 3.46 2.51
N ALA A 34 7.74 3.24 2.24
CA ALA A 34 8.81 4.15 2.64
C ALA A 34 8.63 5.55 2.01
N SER A 35 8.21 5.64 0.74
CA SER A 35 7.94 6.91 0.06
C SER A 35 6.76 7.71 0.65
N CYS A 36 5.91 7.03 1.43
CA CYS A 36 4.79 7.61 2.17
C CYS A 36 5.14 7.93 3.64
N GLY A 37 6.32 7.51 4.12
CA GLY A 37 6.72 7.59 5.52
C GLY A 37 5.97 6.62 6.43
N ILE A 38 5.54 5.47 5.91
CA ILE A 38 4.77 4.45 6.63
C ILE A 38 5.63 3.18 6.80
N ASP A 39 5.50 2.53 7.95
CA ASP A 39 6.15 1.25 8.22
C ASP A 39 5.57 0.14 7.32
N ALA A 40 6.39 -0.35 6.39
CA ALA A 40 6.01 -1.37 5.42
C ALA A 40 5.64 -2.71 6.07
N ARG A 41 6.28 -3.07 7.20
CA ARG A 41 6.03 -4.35 7.88
C ARG A 41 4.61 -4.37 8.44
N ARG A 42 4.17 -3.27 9.06
CA ARG A 42 2.80 -3.12 9.56
C ARG A 42 1.77 -3.14 8.43
N VAL A 43 2.06 -2.47 7.30
CA VAL A 43 1.17 -2.47 6.13
C VAL A 43 0.95 -3.89 5.60
N LEU A 44 2.04 -4.64 5.44
CA LEU A 44 1.97 -6.02 4.96
C LEU A 44 1.31 -6.96 5.96
N ALA A 45 1.62 -6.82 7.25
CA ALA A 45 1.00 -7.61 8.31
C ALA A 45 -0.52 -7.42 8.33
N ASP A 46 -1.00 -6.17 8.27
CA ASP A 46 -2.43 -5.86 8.20
C ASP A 46 -3.08 -6.43 6.92
N HIS A 47 -2.39 -6.28 5.79
CA HIS A 47 -2.89 -6.75 4.50
C HIS A 47 -3.09 -8.28 4.47
N PHE A 48 -2.10 -9.06 4.93
CA PHE A 48 -2.22 -10.52 4.99
C PHE A 48 -3.18 -10.98 6.09
N GLN A 49 -3.26 -10.28 7.23
CA GLN A 49 -4.22 -10.59 8.29
C GLN A 49 -5.67 -10.42 7.83
N ARG A 50 -5.98 -9.36 7.07
CA ARG A 50 -7.32 -9.15 6.49
C ARG A 50 -7.68 -10.21 5.45
N GLY A 51 -6.69 -10.76 4.74
CA GLY A 51 -6.90 -11.91 3.84
C GLY A 51 -7.30 -13.18 4.59
N ALA A 52 -6.74 -13.43 5.78
CA ALA A 52 -7.02 -14.61 6.59
C ALA A 52 -8.37 -14.58 7.32
N SER A 53 -9.01 -13.41 7.43
CA SER A 53 -10.33 -13.27 8.10
C SER A 53 -11.52 -13.39 7.13
N HIS A 54 -11.27 -13.69 5.86
CA HIS A 54 -12.28 -13.85 4.82
C HIS A 54 -12.48 -15.33 4.46
N GLU A 55 -12.46 -16.20 5.47
CA GLU A 55 -12.80 -17.63 5.41
C GLU A 55 -13.88 -17.97 6.43
#